data_AF-A0A744EH12-F1
#
_entry.id   AF-A0A744EH12-F1
#
_cell.length_a   1.000
_cell.length_b   1.000
_cell.length_c   1.000
_cell.angle_alpha   90.00
_cell.angle_beta   90.00
_cell.angle_gamma   90.00
#
_symmetry.space_group_name_H-M   'P 1'
#
loop_
_entity.id
_entity.type
_entity.pdbx_description
1 polymer ?
#
loop_
_entity_poly.entity_id
_entity_poly.type
_entity_poly.pdbx_seq_one_letter_code
_entity_poly.pdbx_strand_id
1 'polypeptide(L)'
;MTTLVFSYSHADEALRNELEKHLSPLKRMGKITTWHDRCIIPGQEFENQIDLYFSQADIILLLISSDFIASDYCYQVEMTNALERHNRGEAVVIPVILRECAWKMLPFGRILAATVDGKPIDKFASHDEGYVQVVDAVSRAIANLEVKNPQQSAYVSSPASVNPMLQATDTVFTPRSSNLSLPKRFTDLDKDRACRDGFEYVARYFEGSLAELKKRHAGLEVDFHKRDADAFTCAIYMGGSKVGQCAIWRASGRNMGMGDIVYSQDGTIGNAYNESLTIGDNGQILGFRPLMGVFGAGSSREALLTNEGMAEHLWDMFFEPIKQRAR
;
A
#
# COMPACT_ATOMS: atom_id res chain seq x y z
N MET A 1 -15.93 -6.92 17.25
CA MET A 1 -15.23 -7.51 16.08
C MET A 1 -13.95 -6.72 15.92
N THR A 2 -12.79 -7.38 15.93
CA THR A 2 -11.50 -6.70 16.05
C THR A 2 -11.06 -6.11 14.71
N THR A 3 -10.62 -4.85 14.67
CA THR A 3 -10.09 -4.20 13.48
C THR A 3 -8.58 -4.42 13.38
N LEU A 4 -8.12 -4.92 12.23
CA LEU A 4 -6.70 -5.19 11.95
C LEU A 4 -6.24 -4.36 10.76
N VAL A 5 -5.15 -3.61 10.93
CA VAL A 5 -4.53 -2.80 9.87
C VAL A 5 -3.13 -3.32 9.56
N PHE A 6 -2.75 -3.29 8.28
CA PHE A 6 -1.39 -3.55 7.82
C PHE A 6 -0.63 -2.23 7.60
N SER A 7 0.56 -2.12 8.16
CA SER A 7 1.56 -1.12 7.79
C SER A 7 2.71 -1.84 7.10
N TYR A 8 2.98 -1.50 5.85
CA TYR A 8 3.93 -2.22 5.01
C TYR A 8 4.48 -1.30 3.91
N SER A 9 5.64 -1.64 3.36
CA SER A 9 6.12 -1.00 2.13
C SER A 9 5.44 -1.62 0.92
N HIS A 10 5.12 -0.82 -0.09
CA HIS A 10 4.59 -1.32 -1.36
C HIS A 10 5.51 -2.37 -2.02
N ALA A 11 6.83 -2.32 -1.78
CA ALA A 11 7.78 -3.34 -2.22
C ALA A 11 7.54 -4.74 -1.61
N ASP A 12 6.76 -4.81 -0.53
CA ASP A 12 6.42 -6.03 0.19
C ASP A 12 4.96 -6.48 -0.03
N GLU A 13 4.26 -5.85 -0.96
CA GLU A 13 2.83 -6.09 -1.16
C GLU A 13 2.50 -7.55 -1.50
N ALA A 14 3.36 -8.23 -2.26
CA ALA A 14 3.19 -9.66 -2.55
C ALA A 14 3.17 -10.50 -1.26
N LEU A 15 4.06 -10.19 -0.31
CA LEU A 15 4.14 -10.88 0.98
C LEU A 15 2.93 -10.52 1.87
N ARG A 16 2.48 -9.26 1.85
CA ARG A 16 1.24 -8.83 2.52
C ARG A 16 0.01 -9.57 1.99
N ASN A 17 -0.12 -9.67 0.66
CA ASN A 17 -1.21 -10.36 -0.01
C ASN A 17 -1.26 -11.85 0.39
N GLU A 18 -0.10 -12.51 0.47
CA GLU A 18 -0.05 -13.90 0.95
C GLU A 18 -0.44 -14.00 2.43
N LEU A 19 0.10 -13.15 3.30
CA LEU A 19 -0.28 -13.10 4.72
C LEU A 19 -1.79 -12.87 4.91
N GLU A 20 -2.38 -12.00 4.10
CA GLU A 20 -3.82 -11.73 4.16
C GLU A 20 -4.67 -12.96 3.83
N LYS A 21 -4.21 -13.83 2.91
CA LYS A 21 -4.86 -15.11 2.64
C LYS A 21 -4.78 -16.05 3.84
N HIS A 22 -3.63 -16.08 4.51
CA HIS A 22 -3.42 -16.86 5.74
C HIS A 22 -4.31 -16.37 6.90
N LEU A 23 -4.63 -15.08 6.96
CA LEU A 23 -5.58 -14.50 7.93
C LEU A 23 -7.07 -14.81 7.62
N SER A 24 -7.37 -15.41 6.46
CA SER A 24 -8.76 -15.69 6.05
C SER A 24 -9.59 -16.57 7.01
N PRO A 25 -9.03 -17.53 7.78
CA PRO A 25 -9.79 -18.27 8.79
C PRO A 25 -10.36 -17.33 9.86
N LEU A 26 -9.56 -16.38 10.36
CA LEU A 26 -9.99 -15.41 11.38
C LEU A 26 -11.05 -14.45 10.84
N LYS A 27 -10.94 -14.04 9.56
CA LYS A 27 -11.98 -13.25 8.88
C LYS A 27 -13.30 -14.02 8.79
N ARG A 28 -13.25 -15.28 8.36
CA ARG A 28 -14.43 -16.15 8.19
C ARG A 28 -15.11 -16.48 9.52
N MET A 29 -14.34 -16.59 10.59
CA MET A 29 -14.88 -16.75 11.95
C MET A 29 -15.47 -15.45 12.53
N GLY A 30 -15.42 -14.33 11.79
CA GLY A 30 -15.89 -13.04 12.26
C GLY A 30 -15.05 -12.46 13.40
N LYS A 31 -13.83 -12.96 13.61
CA LYS A 31 -12.95 -12.51 14.68
C LYS A 31 -12.26 -11.20 14.31
N ILE A 32 -11.87 -11.04 13.04
CA ILE A 32 -11.22 -9.83 12.53
C ILE A 32 -11.93 -9.24 11.32
N THR A 33 -11.83 -7.93 11.18
CA THR A 33 -11.94 -7.19 9.92
C THR A 33 -10.55 -6.68 9.58
N THR A 34 -10.15 -6.77 8.31
CA THR A 34 -8.85 -6.23 7.88
C THR A 34 -9.06 -5.01 7.02
N TRP A 35 -8.20 -4.03 7.22
CA TRP A 35 -8.14 -2.83 6.40
C TRP A 35 -6.69 -2.57 5.97
N HIS A 36 -6.52 -2.03 4.78
CA HIS A 36 -5.24 -1.50 4.29
C HIS A 36 -5.53 -0.36 3.31
N ASP A 37 -4.51 0.44 3.01
CA ASP A 37 -4.48 1.51 2.01
C ASP A 37 -5.37 1.34 0.76
N ARG A 38 -5.42 0.15 0.14
CA ARG A 38 -6.25 -0.12 -1.05
C ARG A 38 -7.75 -0.31 -0.78
N CYS A 39 -8.17 -0.27 0.48
CA CYS A 39 -9.59 -0.24 0.85
C CYS A 39 -10.19 1.17 0.73
N ILE A 40 -9.38 2.20 0.46
CA ILE A 40 -9.86 3.57 0.25
C ILE A 40 -10.61 3.64 -1.09
N ILE A 41 -11.85 4.12 -1.04
CA ILE A 41 -12.69 4.26 -2.23
C ILE A 41 -12.21 5.49 -3.02
N PRO A 42 -12.00 5.38 -4.35
CA PRO A 42 -11.67 6.52 -5.19
C PRO A 42 -12.66 7.69 -4.98
N GLY A 43 -12.14 8.88 -4.68
CA GLY A 43 -12.94 10.08 -4.37
C GLY A 43 -13.00 10.47 -2.89
N GLN A 44 -12.36 9.71 -1.99
CA GLN A 44 -12.21 10.07 -0.57
C GLN A 44 -10.81 10.66 -0.28
N GLU A 45 -10.71 11.62 0.64
CA GLU A 45 -9.42 12.24 1.02
C GLU A 45 -8.49 11.20 1.68
N PHE A 46 -7.37 10.92 1.00
CA PHE A 46 -6.46 9.80 1.28
C PHE A 46 -5.77 9.89 2.65
N GLU A 47 -5.18 11.04 2.99
CA GLU A 47 -4.45 11.24 4.25
C GLU A 47 -5.39 11.11 5.47
N ASN A 48 -6.57 11.73 5.41
CA ASN A 48 -7.56 11.69 6.49
C ASN A 48 -8.12 10.28 6.76
N GLN A 49 -8.12 9.39 5.76
CA GLN A 49 -8.61 8.02 5.96
C GLN A 49 -7.57 7.08 6.53
N ILE A 50 -6.32 7.13 6.07
CA ILE A 50 -5.25 6.29 6.61
C ILE A 50 -5.12 6.58 8.12
N ASP A 51 -5.05 7.85 8.50
CA ASP A 51 -5.02 8.27 9.90
C ASP A 51 -6.25 7.77 10.68
N LEU A 52 -7.45 7.83 10.08
CA LEU A 52 -8.67 7.35 10.71
C LEU A 52 -8.61 5.85 11.01
N TYR A 53 -8.22 5.02 10.03
CA TYR A 53 -8.17 3.57 10.24
C TYR A 53 -7.03 3.16 11.16
N PHE A 54 -5.86 3.80 11.06
CA PHE A 54 -4.77 3.62 12.02
C PHE A 54 -5.13 4.10 13.43
N SER A 55 -6.00 5.10 13.59
CA SER A 55 -6.51 5.56 14.89
C SER A 55 -7.60 4.66 15.49
N GLN A 56 -8.31 3.91 14.66
CA GLN A 56 -9.41 3.02 15.07
C GLN A 56 -9.00 1.54 15.12
N ALA A 57 -7.80 1.20 14.64
CA ALA A 57 -7.29 -0.17 14.66
C ALA A 57 -7.12 -0.69 16.09
N ASP A 58 -7.63 -1.90 16.35
CA ASP A 58 -7.36 -2.65 17.58
C ASP A 58 -6.01 -3.38 17.49
N ILE A 59 -5.67 -3.87 16.29
CA ILE A 59 -4.41 -4.57 15.99
C ILE A 59 -3.74 -3.93 14.78
N ILE A 60 -2.45 -3.65 14.88
CA ILE A 60 -1.63 -3.10 13.80
C ILE A 60 -0.49 -4.07 13.51
N LEU A 61 -0.48 -4.66 12.32
CA LEU A 61 0.62 -5.50 11.83
C LEU A 61 1.66 -4.63 11.13
N LEU A 62 2.87 -4.55 11.70
CA LEU A 62 4.00 -3.86 11.07
C LEU A 62 4.81 -4.87 10.25
N LEU A 63 4.70 -4.82 8.93
CA LEU A 63 5.43 -5.72 8.02
C LEU A 63 6.80 -5.13 7.70
N ILE A 64 7.82 -5.61 8.41
CA ILE A 64 9.14 -5.00 8.47
C ILE A 64 10.09 -5.68 7.47
N SER A 65 10.67 -4.86 6.61
CA SER A 65 11.72 -5.22 5.65
C SER A 65 12.75 -4.08 5.57
N SER A 66 13.82 -4.27 4.80
CA SER A 66 14.72 -3.17 4.45
C SER A 66 14.00 -2.01 3.75
N ASP A 67 13.03 -2.31 2.90
CA ASP A 67 12.26 -1.32 2.13
C ASP A 67 11.30 -0.55 3.04
N PHE A 68 10.69 -1.22 4.02
CA PHE A 68 9.87 -0.58 5.05
C PHE A 68 10.67 0.37 5.94
N ILE A 69 11.91 0.02 6.28
CA ILE A 69 12.78 0.87 7.11
C ILE A 69 13.30 2.06 6.31
N ALA A 70 13.50 1.90 4.99
CA ALA A 70 14.02 2.93 4.11
C ALA A 70 12.95 3.93 3.61
N SER A 71 11.66 3.62 3.74
CA SER A 71 10.59 4.52 3.31
C SER A 71 10.31 5.62 4.35
N ASP A 72 10.54 6.88 3.98
CA ASP A 72 10.35 8.06 4.86
C ASP A 72 8.90 8.21 5.36
N TYR A 73 7.90 7.75 4.57
CA TYR A 73 6.48 7.89 4.87
C TYR A 73 6.02 6.94 5.99
N CYS A 74 6.43 5.66 5.96
CA CYS A 74 6.02 4.67 6.96
C CYS A 74 6.67 4.92 8.34
N TYR A 75 7.83 5.60 8.37
CA TYR A 75 8.64 5.73 9.57
C TYR A 75 8.24 6.90 10.50
N GLN A 76 7.67 8.00 10.00
CA GLN A 76 7.60 9.24 10.79
C GLN A 76 6.26 9.50 11.52
N VAL A 77 5.11 9.47 10.85
CA VAL A 77 3.83 9.87 11.48
C VAL A 77 3.01 8.67 11.95
N GLU A 78 2.76 7.71 11.06
CA GLU A 78 1.91 6.54 11.34
C GLU A 78 2.52 5.60 12.39
N MET A 79 3.82 5.32 12.28
CA MET A 79 4.53 4.44 13.21
C MET A 79 4.60 5.03 14.63
N THR A 80 4.87 6.34 14.75
CA THR A 80 4.93 7.02 16.06
C THR A 80 3.57 6.93 16.76
N ASN A 81 2.48 7.25 16.06
CA ASN A 81 1.13 7.17 16.60
C ASN A 81 0.75 5.72 16.99
N ALA A 82 1.05 4.74 16.12
CA ALA A 82 0.79 3.33 16.40
C ALA A 82 1.51 2.84 17.67
N LEU A 83 2.78 3.24 17.85
CA LEU A 83 3.58 2.88 19.03
C LEU A 83 3.09 3.58 20.30
N GLU A 84 2.68 4.84 20.21
CA GLU A 84 2.07 5.54 21.33
C GLU A 84 0.77 4.89 21.79
N ARG A 85 -0.13 4.55 20.85
CA ARG A 85 -1.36 3.81 21.15
C ARG A 85 -1.07 2.44 21.76
N HIS A 86 -0.02 1.76 21.28
CA HIS A 86 0.43 0.51 21.87
C HIS A 86 0.88 0.65 23.31
N ASN A 87 1.70 1.66 23.59
CA ASN A 87 2.18 1.93 24.95
C ASN A 87 1.04 2.32 25.90
N ARG A 88 0.00 2.99 25.40
CA ARG A 88 -1.23 3.30 26.16
C ARG A 88 -2.19 2.11 26.29
N GLY A 89 -1.94 1.00 25.58
CA GLY A 89 -2.80 -0.18 25.57
C GLY A 89 -4.09 -0.02 24.76
N GLU A 90 -4.18 1.01 23.93
CA GLU A 90 -5.33 1.33 23.06
C GLU A 90 -5.31 0.54 21.75
N ALA A 91 -4.14 0.03 21.35
CA ALA A 91 -3.96 -0.85 20.20
C ALA A 91 -2.86 -1.89 20.49
N VAL A 92 -2.86 -2.99 19.76
CA VAL A 92 -1.79 -3.99 19.82
C VAL A 92 -0.96 -3.92 18.54
N VAL A 93 0.29 -3.48 18.66
CA VAL A 93 1.26 -3.52 17.56
C VAL A 93 1.95 -4.88 17.56
N ILE A 94 1.98 -5.54 16.40
CA ILE A 94 2.64 -6.83 16.21
C ILE A 94 3.65 -6.69 15.05
N PRO A 95 4.96 -6.68 15.35
CA PRO A 95 6.01 -6.74 14.34
C PRO A 95 6.00 -8.07 13.59
N VAL A 96 6.00 -8.04 12.26
CA VAL A 96 6.14 -9.19 11.37
C VAL A 96 7.37 -8.95 10.51
N ILE A 97 8.45 -9.68 10.77
CA ILE A 97 9.71 -9.48 10.05
C ILE A 97 9.63 -10.24 8.72
N LEU A 98 9.49 -9.53 7.61
CA LEU A 98 9.38 -10.14 6.29
C LEU A 98 10.73 -10.60 5.76
N ARG A 99 11.75 -9.75 5.89
CA ARG A 99 13.12 -9.97 5.42
C ARG A 99 14.13 -9.64 6.51
N GLU A 100 15.31 -10.25 6.40
CA GLU A 100 16.42 -9.96 7.32
C GLU A 100 16.84 -8.49 7.24
N CYS A 101 16.75 -7.79 8.37
CA CYS A 101 17.07 -6.37 8.47
C CYS A 101 17.44 -5.98 9.91
N ALA A 102 18.05 -4.80 10.06
CA ALA A 102 18.49 -4.26 11.35
C ALA A 102 17.32 -3.68 12.17
N TRP A 103 16.25 -4.44 12.38
CA TRP A 103 15.02 -3.93 13.00
C TRP A 103 15.08 -3.83 14.53
N LYS A 104 15.93 -4.65 15.18
CA LYS A 104 16.03 -4.71 16.65
C LYS A 104 16.54 -3.41 17.29
N MET A 105 17.23 -2.56 16.53
CA MET A 105 17.71 -1.25 16.99
C MET A 105 16.67 -0.12 16.85
N LEU A 106 15.52 -0.40 16.22
CA LEU A 106 14.46 0.59 15.97
C LEU A 106 13.47 0.64 17.15
N PRO A 107 12.64 1.69 17.28
CA PRO A 107 11.73 1.86 18.43
C PRO A 107 10.79 0.68 18.69
N PHE A 108 10.35 -0.01 17.63
CA PHE A 108 9.50 -1.21 17.70
C PHE A 108 10.29 -2.51 17.96
N GLY A 109 11.62 -2.48 17.98
CA GLY A 109 12.48 -3.63 18.24
C GLY A 109 12.35 -4.22 19.65
N ARG A 110 11.70 -3.49 20.56
CA ARG A 110 11.38 -3.94 21.94
C ARG A 110 10.07 -4.72 22.03
N ILE A 111 9.24 -4.70 20.99
CA ILE A 111 7.96 -5.41 20.94
C ILE A 111 8.23 -6.84 20.45
N LEU A 112 7.57 -7.82 21.07
CA LEU A 112 7.68 -9.21 20.66
C LEU A 112 7.14 -9.38 19.23
N ALA A 113 7.98 -9.87 18.34
CA ALA A 113 7.59 -10.17 16.97
C ALA A 113 6.61 -11.36 16.90
N ALA A 114 5.89 -11.45 15.79
CA ALA A 114 4.89 -12.48 15.55
C ALA A 114 5.48 -13.90 15.49
N THR A 115 6.67 -14.01 14.89
CA THR A 115 7.40 -15.28 14.74
C THR A 115 8.31 -15.52 15.93
N VAL A 116 8.61 -16.80 16.21
CA VAL A 116 9.55 -17.19 17.28
C VAL A 116 10.90 -16.52 17.04
N ASP A 117 11.42 -15.86 18.08
CA ASP A 117 12.67 -15.07 18.10
C ASP A 117 12.75 -13.94 17.04
N GLY A 118 11.62 -13.58 16.43
CA GLY A 118 11.55 -12.63 15.33
C GLY A 118 12.26 -13.12 14.07
N LYS A 119 12.23 -14.44 13.83
CA LYS A 119 12.74 -15.05 12.59
C LYS A 119 12.02 -14.44 11.37
N PRO A 120 12.76 -13.96 10.35
CA PRO A 120 12.14 -13.41 9.15
C PRO A 120 11.35 -14.45 8.36
N ILE A 121 10.25 -14.03 7.73
CA ILE A 121 9.37 -14.89 6.91
C ILE A 121 10.16 -15.54 5.76
N ASP A 122 11.09 -14.83 5.14
CA ASP A 122 11.95 -15.35 4.05
C ASP A 122 12.99 -16.41 4.48
N LYS A 123 13.21 -16.60 5.79
CA LYS A 123 14.15 -17.61 6.33
C LYS A 123 13.47 -18.90 6.78
N PHE A 124 12.14 -19.01 6.66
CA PHE A 124 11.46 -20.27 6.90
C PHE A 124 11.65 -21.23 5.72
N ALA A 125 11.58 -22.53 5.99
CA ALA A 125 11.67 -23.54 4.92
C ALA A 125 10.50 -23.38 3.92
N SER A 126 9.35 -22.96 4.42
CA SER A 126 8.24 -22.41 3.63
C SER A 126 7.75 -21.12 4.29
N HIS A 127 7.45 -20.10 3.49
CA HIS A 127 6.81 -18.87 3.97
C HIS A 127 5.50 -19.15 4.72
N ASP A 128 4.78 -20.22 4.35
CA ASP A 128 3.53 -20.63 5.01
C ASP A 128 3.73 -20.93 6.49
N GLU A 129 4.87 -21.52 6.87
CA GLU A 129 5.18 -21.81 8.27
C GLU A 129 5.31 -20.51 9.08
N GLY A 130 5.98 -19.50 8.52
CA GLY A 130 6.09 -18.18 9.10
C GLY A 130 4.72 -17.50 9.22
N TYR A 131 3.90 -17.57 8.17
CA TYR A 131 2.57 -16.96 8.17
C TYR A 131 1.62 -17.60 9.18
N VAL A 132 1.68 -18.93 9.39
CA VAL A 132 0.89 -19.61 10.43
C VAL A 132 1.24 -19.08 11.81
N GLN A 133 2.54 -18.86 12.10
CA GLN A 133 2.94 -18.24 13.38
C GLN A 133 2.39 -16.82 13.54
N VAL A 134 2.29 -16.06 12.45
CA VAL A 134 1.65 -14.73 12.47
C VAL A 134 0.16 -14.83 12.79
N VAL A 135 -0.56 -15.78 12.18
CA VAL A 135 -1.98 -16.03 12.47
C VAL A 135 -2.18 -16.42 13.95
N ASP A 136 -1.31 -17.25 14.51
CA ASP A 136 -1.34 -17.62 15.92
C ASP A 136 -1.08 -16.43 16.85
N ALA A 137 -0.12 -15.58 16.50
CA ALA A 137 0.16 -14.35 17.25
C ALA A 137 -1.05 -13.40 17.25
N VAL A 138 -1.69 -13.21 16.10
CA VAL A 138 -2.94 -12.43 15.98
C VAL A 138 -4.06 -13.06 16.80
N SER A 139 -4.22 -14.38 16.76
CA SER A 139 -5.24 -15.09 17.54
C SER A 139 -5.07 -14.89 19.04
N ARG A 140 -3.83 -14.95 19.55
CA ARG A 140 -3.50 -14.65 20.95
C ARG A 140 -3.79 -13.19 21.31
N ALA A 141 -3.47 -12.24 20.41
CA ALA A 141 -3.77 -10.83 20.63
C ALA A 141 -5.27 -10.58 20.74
N ILE A 142 -6.09 -11.19 19.89
CA ILE A 142 -7.55 -11.12 19.95
C ILE A 142 -8.07 -11.66 21.29
N ALA A 143 -7.60 -12.84 21.71
CA ALA A 143 -8.02 -13.42 23.00
C ALA A 143 -7.69 -12.50 24.18
N ASN A 144 -6.52 -11.85 24.17
CA ASN A 144 -6.15 -10.89 25.21
C ASN A 144 -7.01 -9.63 25.20
N LEU A 145 -7.42 -9.15 24.02
CA LEU A 145 -8.35 -8.02 23.89
C LEU A 145 -9.76 -8.38 24.39
N GLU A 146 -10.24 -9.60 24.10
CA GLU A 146 -11.53 -10.11 24.60
C GLU A 146 -11.53 -10.20 26.15
N VAL A 147 -10.42 -10.58 26.78
CA VAL A 147 -10.29 -10.64 28.25
C VAL A 147 -10.26 -9.24 28.89
N LYS A 148 -9.65 -8.25 28.23
CA LYS A 148 -9.56 -6.86 28.72
C LYS A 148 -10.87 -6.07 28.58
N ASN A 149 -11.83 -6.55 27.79
CA ASN A 149 -13.14 -5.90 27.57
C ASN A 149 -14.33 -6.79 28.02
N PRO A 150 -14.56 -7.02 29.33
CA PRO A 150 -15.65 -7.87 29.81
C PRO A 150 -17.08 -7.31 29.59
N GLN A 151 -17.24 -6.09 29.08
CA GLN A 151 -18.51 -5.35 29.14
C GLN A 151 -19.37 -5.38 27.86
N GLN A 152 -19.01 -6.14 26.82
CA GLN A 152 -19.80 -6.19 25.57
C GLN A 152 -20.41 -7.56 25.19
N SER A 153 -20.32 -8.58 26.04
CA SER A 153 -20.91 -9.90 25.78
C SER A 153 -22.11 -10.27 26.67
N ALA A 154 -22.67 -9.31 27.41
CA ALA A 154 -23.75 -9.56 28.37
C ALA A 154 -25.16 -9.22 27.86
N TYR A 155 -25.48 -9.44 26.58
CA TYR A 155 -26.89 -9.43 26.11
C TYR A 155 -27.13 -10.39 24.95
N VAL A 156 -27.05 -11.70 25.19
CA VAL A 156 -28.13 -12.64 24.82
C VAL A 156 -28.11 -13.76 25.86
N SER A 157 -28.99 -13.67 26.85
CA SER A 157 -29.36 -14.80 27.69
C SER A 157 -30.84 -15.07 27.49
N SER A 158 -31.17 -16.25 26.98
CA SER A 158 -32.04 -17.17 27.72
C SER A 158 -32.01 -18.58 27.13
N PRO A 159 -32.29 -19.61 27.95
CA PRO A 159 -31.77 -20.96 27.76
C PRO A 159 -32.84 -21.96 27.33
N ALA A 160 -32.43 -23.01 26.62
CA ALA A 160 -33.21 -24.25 26.52
C ALA A 160 -32.26 -25.46 26.45
N SER A 161 -32.08 -26.06 27.63
CA SER A 161 -31.94 -27.48 27.99
C SER A 161 -31.59 -28.57 26.93
N VAL A 162 -30.51 -29.32 27.26
CA VAL A 162 -30.38 -30.81 27.29
C VAL A 162 -30.29 -31.52 25.90
N ASN A 163 -29.28 -32.31 25.49
CA ASN A 163 -28.48 -33.37 26.13
C ASN A 163 -27.20 -33.69 25.28
N PRO A 164 -26.23 -34.49 25.80
CA PRO A 164 -24.96 -34.80 25.14
C PRO A 164 -24.99 -36.09 24.28
N MET A 165 -23.91 -36.29 23.50
CA MET A 165 -23.56 -37.42 22.62
C MET A 165 -24.14 -37.41 21.19
N LEU A 166 -23.22 -37.29 20.22
CA LEU A 166 -23.09 -38.08 18.98
C LEU A 166 -21.78 -37.62 18.31
N GLN A 167 -20.70 -38.39 18.51
CA GLN A 167 -20.10 -39.28 17.53
C GLN A 167 -19.17 -38.59 16.52
N ALA A 168 -17.93 -39.06 16.53
CA ALA A 168 -16.88 -38.73 15.58
C ALA A 168 -17.37 -38.97 14.15
N THR A 169 -17.15 -37.98 13.28
CA THR A 169 -17.08 -38.19 11.84
C THR A 169 -15.84 -37.49 11.30
N ASP A 170 -15.00 -38.29 10.67
CA ASP A 170 -13.86 -37.91 9.87
C ASP A 170 -14.20 -36.76 8.92
N THR A 171 -13.70 -35.56 9.19
CA THR A 171 -13.60 -34.53 8.17
C THR A 171 -12.46 -34.91 7.24
N VAL A 172 -12.80 -35.64 6.17
CA VAL A 172 -11.95 -35.81 5.00
C VAL A 172 -11.59 -34.41 4.48
N PHE A 173 -10.31 -34.05 4.61
CA PHE A 173 -9.75 -32.84 4.04
C PHE A 173 -9.75 -32.99 2.52
N THR A 174 -10.71 -32.38 1.83
CA THR A 174 -10.64 -32.19 0.38
C THR A 174 -9.92 -30.88 0.11
N PRO A 175 -8.68 -30.89 -0.42
CA PRO A 175 -7.99 -29.66 -0.79
C PRO A 175 -8.78 -28.98 -1.92
N ARG A 176 -9.17 -27.71 -1.70
CA ARG A 176 -9.77 -26.85 -2.74
C ARG A 176 -8.91 -25.61 -2.96
N SER A 177 -8.78 -25.19 -4.21
CA SER A 177 -7.91 -24.07 -4.60
C SER A 177 -8.29 -22.77 -3.89
N SER A 178 -7.28 -22.00 -3.49
CA SER A 178 -7.39 -20.69 -2.85
C SER A 178 -7.69 -19.56 -3.84
N ASN A 179 -7.64 -19.84 -5.14
CA ASN A 179 -7.94 -18.88 -6.21
C ASN A 179 -9.28 -19.23 -6.89
N LEU A 180 -10.37 -18.78 -6.27
CA LEU A 180 -11.75 -18.95 -6.77
C LEU A 180 -12.32 -17.62 -7.32
N SER A 181 -11.49 -16.60 -7.47
CA SER A 181 -11.90 -15.29 -7.99
C SER A 181 -12.12 -15.40 -9.51
N LEU A 182 -13.35 -15.19 -9.95
CA LEU A 182 -13.65 -15.06 -11.37
C LEU A 182 -13.13 -13.72 -11.89
N PRO A 183 -12.58 -13.65 -13.11
CA PRO A 183 -12.11 -12.41 -13.70
C PRO A 183 -13.26 -11.39 -13.79
N LYS A 184 -13.05 -10.21 -13.21
CA LYS A 184 -13.94 -9.06 -13.38
C LYS A 184 -13.72 -8.49 -14.78
N ARG A 185 -14.80 -8.26 -15.53
CA ARG A 185 -14.75 -7.50 -16.78
C ARG A 185 -14.88 -6.02 -16.43
N PHE A 186 -13.89 -5.22 -16.81
CA PHE A 186 -13.93 -3.77 -16.68
C PHE A 186 -14.58 -3.14 -17.90
N THR A 187 -15.51 -2.21 -17.67
CA THR A 187 -16.14 -1.43 -18.72
C THR A 187 -15.22 -0.27 -19.15
N ASP A 188 -15.48 0.31 -20.32
CA ASP A 188 -14.74 1.51 -20.75
C ASP A 188 -14.97 2.69 -19.80
N LEU A 189 -16.14 2.78 -19.17
CA LEU A 189 -16.41 3.77 -18.11
C LEU A 189 -15.51 3.57 -16.88
N ASP A 190 -15.22 2.32 -16.51
CA ASP A 190 -14.32 2.02 -15.39
C ASP A 190 -12.88 2.43 -15.73
N LYS A 191 -12.46 2.18 -16.97
CA LYS A 191 -11.16 2.60 -17.48
C LYS A 191 -11.04 4.12 -17.53
N ASP A 192 -12.05 4.80 -18.07
CA ASP A 192 -12.07 6.27 -18.14
C ASP A 192 -12.00 6.91 -16.75
N ARG A 193 -12.68 6.33 -15.76
CA ARG A 193 -12.63 6.80 -14.36
C ARG A 193 -11.25 6.57 -13.76
N ALA A 194 -10.74 5.35 -13.83
CA ALA A 194 -9.42 5.01 -13.31
C ALA A 194 -8.30 5.85 -13.96
N CYS A 195 -8.43 6.19 -15.24
CA CYS A 195 -7.52 7.10 -15.94
C CYS A 195 -7.49 8.50 -15.30
N ARG A 196 -8.66 9.12 -15.03
CA ARG A 196 -8.68 10.46 -14.39
C ARG A 196 -8.22 10.39 -12.94
N ASP A 197 -8.64 9.36 -12.22
CA ASP A 197 -8.26 9.16 -10.82
C ASP A 197 -6.74 8.97 -10.70
N GLY A 198 -6.14 8.21 -11.61
CA GLY A 198 -4.69 8.04 -11.71
C GLY A 198 -3.97 9.36 -12.00
N PHE A 199 -4.44 10.15 -12.98
CA PHE A 199 -3.87 11.46 -13.26
C PHE A 199 -3.95 12.42 -12.07
N GLU A 200 -5.11 12.49 -11.41
CA GLU A 200 -5.31 13.33 -10.23
C GLU A 200 -4.38 12.92 -9.09
N TYR A 201 -4.19 11.60 -8.89
CA TYR A 201 -3.23 11.06 -7.94
C TYR A 201 -1.80 11.54 -8.26
N VAL A 202 -1.36 11.41 -9.51
CA VAL A 202 -0.02 11.86 -9.95
C VAL A 202 0.16 13.35 -9.74
N ALA A 203 -0.85 14.18 -10.06
CA ALA A 203 -0.78 15.62 -9.85
C ALA A 203 -0.55 15.97 -8.37
N ARG A 204 -1.30 15.35 -7.46
CA ARG A 204 -1.15 15.56 -6.00
C ARG A 204 0.18 15.04 -5.47
N TYR A 205 0.62 13.88 -5.94
CA TYR A 205 1.90 13.31 -5.59
C TYR A 205 3.05 14.25 -5.96
N PHE A 206 3.04 14.81 -7.17
CA PHE A 206 4.03 15.78 -7.62
C PHE A 206 3.98 17.09 -6.80
N GLU A 207 2.79 17.63 -6.57
CA GLU A 207 2.61 18.84 -5.77
C GLU A 207 3.15 18.67 -4.34
N GLY A 208 2.77 17.59 -3.65
CA GLY A 208 3.25 17.25 -2.31
C GLY A 208 4.76 17.00 -2.26
N SER A 209 5.28 16.25 -3.22
CA SER A 209 6.72 15.95 -3.31
C SER A 209 7.56 17.21 -3.56
N LEU A 210 7.09 18.13 -4.41
CA LEU A 210 7.74 19.43 -4.63
C LEU A 210 7.70 20.32 -3.38
N ALA A 211 6.58 20.34 -2.66
CA ALA A 211 6.44 21.10 -1.43
C ALA A 211 7.41 20.61 -0.35
N GLU A 212 7.50 19.29 -0.17
CA GLU A 212 8.44 18.68 0.77
C GLU A 212 9.90 18.89 0.34
N LEU A 213 10.20 18.82 -0.96
CA LEU A 213 11.53 19.12 -1.50
C LEU A 213 11.98 20.56 -1.18
N LYS A 214 11.09 21.54 -1.38
CA LYS A 214 11.34 22.94 -1.02
C LYS A 214 11.58 23.12 0.48
N LYS A 215 10.83 22.39 1.32
CA LYS A 215 10.98 22.44 2.78
C LYS A 215 12.33 21.88 3.25
N ARG A 216 12.84 20.82 2.61
CA ARG A 216 14.09 20.15 2.99
C ARG A 216 15.36 20.88 2.51
N HIS A 217 15.26 21.69 1.46
CA HIS A 217 16.42 22.33 0.83
C HIS A 217 16.26 23.85 0.70
N ALA A 218 16.78 24.59 1.69
CA ALA A 218 16.84 26.04 1.65
C ALA A 218 17.70 26.51 0.46
N GLY A 219 17.06 27.06 -0.58
CA GLY A 219 17.72 27.50 -1.83
C GLY A 219 17.15 26.86 -3.11
N LEU A 220 16.25 25.88 -2.98
CA LEU A 220 15.42 25.40 -4.08
C LEU A 220 14.10 26.16 -4.12
N GLU A 221 13.74 26.61 -5.32
CA GLU A 221 12.40 27.10 -5.63
C GLU A 221 11.71 26.08 -6.53
N VAL A 222 10.41 25.88 -6.30
CA VAL A 222 9.58 24.94 -7.07
C VAL A 222 8.39 25.69 -7.64
N ASP A 223 8.01 25.33 -8.85
CA ASP A 223 6.81 25.83 -9.52
C ASP A 223 5.97 24.64 -9.96
N PHE A 224 4.73 24.60 -9.49
CA PHE A 224 3.74 23.59 -9.87
C PHE A 224 2.52 24.32 -10.42
N HIS A 225 2.17 24.00 -11.66
CA HIS A 225 1.08 24.65 -12.37
C HIS A 225 0.13 23.62 -12.95
N LYS A 226 -1.02 23.42 -12.30
CA LYS A 226 -2.13 22.62 -12.83
C LYS A 226 -2.90 23.46 -13.85
N ARG A 227 -2.74 23.14 -15.14
CA ARG A 227 -3.33 23.90 -16.25
C ARG A 227 -4.85 23.71 -16.30
N ASP A 228 -5.27 22.45 -16.19
CA ASP A 228 -6.67 22.02 -16.24
C ASP A 228 -6.84 20.65 -15.55
N ALA A 229 -8.01 20.02 -15.72
CA ALA A 229 -8.31 18.71 -15.13
C ALA A 229 -7.54 17.55 -15.79
N ASP A 230 -6.85 17.79 -16.90
CA ASP A 230 -6.19 16.80 -17.73
C ASP A 230 -4.70 17.09 -17.96
N ALA A 231 -4.16 18.20 -17.44
CA ALA A 231 -2.75 18.54 -17.61
C ALA A 231 -2.16 19.41 -16.48
N PHE A 232 -0.90 19.14 -16.13
CA PHE A 232 -0.09 20.00 -15.26
C PHE A 232 1.36 20.06 -15.72
N THR A 233 2.07 21.11 -15.30
CA THR A 233 3.51 21.28 -15.50
C THR A 233 4.21 21.52 -14.18
N CYS A 234 5.46 21.10 -14.10
CA CYS A 234 6.31 21.26 -12.93
C CYS A 234 7.68 21.81 -13.32
N ALA A 235 8.31 22.60 -12.45
CA ALA A 235 9.68 23.05 -12.62
C ALA A 235 10.39 23.22 -11.27
N ILE A 236 11.70 22.92 -11.26
CA ILE A 236 12.58 23.14 -10.12
C ILE A 236 13.65 24.15 -10.54
N TYR A 237 13.93 25.09 -9.65
CA TYR A 237 14.91 26.15 -9.79
C TYR A 237 15.92 26.09 -8.65
N MET A 238 17.20 26.29 -8.99
CA MET A 238 18.29 26.37 -8.02
C MET A 238 19.08 27.64 -8.30
N GLY A 239 19.21 28.52 -7.30
CA GLY A 239 19.89 29.81 -7.49
C GLY A 239 19.27 30.69 -8.59
N GLY A 240 17.96 30.60 -8.81
CA GLY A 240 17.22 31.34 -9.85
C GLY A 240 17.31 30.73 -11.26
N SER A 241 18.10 29.68 -11.47
CA SER A 241 18.18 28.98 -12.76
C SER A 241 17.31 27.73 -12.75
N LYS A 242 16.58 27.48 -13.85
CA LYS A 242 15.76 26.28 -14.01
C LYS A 242 16.66 25.05 -14.20
N VAL A 243 16.58 24.08 -13.30
CA VAL A 243 17.42 22.87 -13.32
C VAL A 243 16.68 21.63 -13.84
N GLY A 244 15.35 21.64 -13.78
CA GLY A 244 14.49 20.62 -14.38
C GLY A 244 13.05 21.09 -14.55
N GLN A 245 12.35 20.48 -15.49
CA GLN A 245 10.92 20.70 -15.70
C GLN A 245 10.25 19.42 -16.22
N CYS A 246 8.93 19.36 -16.11
CA CYS A 246 8.12 18.30 -16.64
C CYS A 246 6.73 18.81 -17.05
N ALA A 247 6.09 18.09 -17.95
CA ALA A 247 4.67 18.19 -18.23
C ALA A 247 4.07 16.78 -18.20
N ILE A 248 2.92 16.65 -17.53
CA ILE A 248 2.14 15.40 -17.49
C ILE A 248 0.71 15.73 -17.88
N TRP A 249 0.14 14.94 -18.79
CA TRP A 249 -1.23 15.13 -19.25
C TRP A 249 -1.90 13.83 -19.65
N ARG A 250 -3.23 13.84 -19.63
CA ARG A 250 -4.08 12.78 -20.16
C ARG A 250 -4.22 12.92 -21.68
N ALA A 251 -4.02 11.84 -22.42
CA ALA A 251 -4.31 11.84 -23.84
C ALA A 251 -5.82 11.69 -24.06
N SER A 252 -6.48 12.71 -24.61
CA SER A 252 -7.86 12.59 -25.08
C SER A 252 -7.91 11.72 -26.35
N GLY A 253 -8.88 10.79 -26.42
CA GLY A 253 -8.99 9.65 -27.35
C GLY A 253 -9.04 9.89 -28.87
N ARG A 254 -8.25 10.82 -29.41
CA ARG A 254 -8.06 11.07 -30.85
C ARG A 254 -6.62 10.85 -31.33
N ASN A 255 -5.66 10.63 -30.43
CA ASN A 255 -4.26 10.40 -30.81
C ASN A 255 -3.97 8.90 -30.83
N MET A 256 -4.21 8.26 -31.99
CA MET A 256 -3.82 6.86 -32.23
C MET A 256 -2.31 6.70 -31.97
N GLY A 257 -1.96 6.01 -30.88
CA GLY A 257 -0.58 5.66 -30.51
C GLY A 257 -0.03 6.35 -29.26
N MET A 258 -0.72 7.35 -28.68
CA MET A 258 -0.39 7.87 -27.34
C MET A 258 -1.12 7.03 -26.28
N GLY A 259 -0.40 6.67 -25.21
CA GLY A 259 -1.01 6.10 -24.01
C GLY A 259 -1.96 7.07 -23.30
N ASP A 260 -2.67 6.58 -22.29
CA ASP A 260 -3.67 7.32 -21.51
C ASP A 260 -3.09 8.46 -20.66
N ILE A 261 -1.87 8.28 -20.11
CA ILE A 261 -1.10 9.28 -19.36
C ILE A 261 0.23 9.50 -20.05
N VAL A 262 0.62 10.74 -20.28
CA VAL A 262 1.82 11.07 -21.06
C VAL A 262 2.72 12.00 -20.27
N TYR A 263 4.02 11.76 -20.37
CA TYR A 263 5.06 12.51 -19.68
C TYR A 263 6.06 13.09 -20.68
N SER A 264 6.33 14.39 -20.55
CA SER A 264 7.42 15.07 -21.25
C SER A 264 8.36 15.77 -20.26
N GLN A 265 9.65 15.55 -20.44
CA GLN A 265 10.71 16.18 -19.66
C GLN A 265 11.01 17.62 -20.13
N ASP A 266 10.57 18.01 -21.32
CA ASP A 266 10.78 19.39 -21.81
C ASP A 266 9.74 20.39 -21.30
N GLY A 267 8.77 19.94 -20.49
CA GLY A 267 7.71 20.79 -19.95
C GLY A 267 6.65 21.19 -20.98
N THR A 268 6.67 20.62 -22.18
CA THR A 268 5.67 20.89 -23.21
C THR A 268 4.60 19.80 -23.28
N ILE A 269 3.37 20.22 -23.51
CA ILE A 269 2.22 19.33 -23.75
C ILE A 269 2.00 19.29 -25.26
N GLY A 270 2.05 18.10 -25.86
CA GLY A 270 1.89 18.00 -27.31
C GLY A 270 2.21 16.61 -27.86
N ASN A 271 2.90 16.57 -29.00
CA ASN A 271 3.19 15.32 -29.72
C ASN A 271 4.57 14.73 -29.39
N ALA A 272 5.44 15.48 -28.71
CA ALA A 272 6.72 15.01 -28.22
C ALA A 272 6.58 14.63 -26.74
N TYR A 273 6.99 13.42 -26.40
CA TYR A 273 6.94 12.90 -25.04
C TYR A 273 8.04 11.86 -24.84
N ASN A 274 8.44 11.67 -23.59
CA ASN A 274 9.47 10.71 -23.21
C ASN A 274 8.86 9.36 -22.82
N GLU A 275 7.69 9.40 -22.20
CA GLU A 275 6.98 8.21 -21.73
C GLU A 275 5.48 8.38 -21.94
N SER A 276 4.79 7.26 -22.15
CA SER A 276 3.33 7.20 -22.12
C SER A 276 2.90 5.92 -21.45
N LEU A 277 1.95 6.00 -20.53
CA LEU A 277 1.37 4.86 -19.85
C LEU A 277 -0.03 4.61 -20.37
N THR A 278 -0.38 3.35 -20.61
CA THR A 278 -1.74 2.96 -20.99
C THR A 278 -2.45 2.24 -19.85
N ILE A 279 -3.75 2.47 -19.73
CA ILE A 279 -4.57 1.74 -18.79
C ILE A 279 -4.71 0.28 -19.22
N GLY A 280 -4.64 -0.61 -18.26
CA GLY A 280 -4.96 -2.01 -18.47
C GLY A 280 -5.41 -2.67 -17.19
N ASP A 281 -5.73 -3.96 -17.30
CA ASP A 281 -6.15 -4.76 -16.16
C ASP A 281 -5.42 -6.11 -16.12
N ASN A 282 -5.57 -6.79 -14.99
CA ASN A 282 -5.14 -8.19 -14.78
C ASN A 282 -6.33 -9.10 -14.44
N GLY A 283 -7.56 -8.72 -14.83
CA GLY A 283 -8.79 -9.41 -14.46
C GLY A 283 -9.26 -9.22 -13.02
N GLN A 284 -8.52 -8.46 -12.19
CA GLN A 284 -8.90 -8.17 -10.80
C GLN A 284 -8.85 -6.68 -10.46
N ILE A 285 -7.88 -5.95 -11.00
CA ILE A 285 -7.69 -4.51 -10.80
C ILE A 285 -7.38 -3.81 -12.13
N LEU A 286 -7.66 -2.50 -12.18
CA LEU A 286 -7.16 -1.59 -13.22
C LEU A 286 -5.86 -0.95 -12.74
N GLY A 287 -4.97 -0.65 -13.69
CA GLY A 287 -3.71 0.04 -13.45
C GLY A 287 -3.09 0.52 -14.75
N PHE A 288 -1.83 0.94 -14.71
CA PHE A 288 -1.14 1.58 -15.82
C PHE A 288 0.07 0.77 -16.25
N ARG A 289 0.30 0.64 -17.55
CA ARG A 289 1.47 -0.03 -18.12
C ARG A 289 2.31 0.99 -18.89
N PRO A 290 3.60 1.16 -18.55
CA PRO A 290 4.51 1.98 -19.34
C PRO A 290 4.68 1.42 -20.76
N LEU A 291 4.69 2.29 -21.77
CA LEU A 291 4.84 1.90 -23.17
C LEU A 291 6.27 2.09 -23.69
N MET A 292 6.98 3.11 -23.18
CA MET A 292 8.38 3.38 -23.50
C MET A 292 9.30 2.68 -22.48
N GLY A 293 10.52 2.36 -22.91
CA GLY A 293 11.41 1.42 -22.21
C GLY A 293 12.76 2.02 -21.85
N VAL A 294 12.78 3.20 -21.23
CA VAL A 294 14.01 3.98 -21.09
C VAL A 294 14.86 3.60 -19.86
N PHE A 295 14.33 2.89 -18.87
CA PHE A 295 15.14 2.41 -17.73
C PHE A 295 15.02 0.90 -17.50
N GLY A 296 16.03 0.17 -17.98
CA GLY A 296 16.65 -0.98 -17.31
C GLY A 296 15.83 -2.24 -17.01
N ALA A 297 16.29 -3.37 -17.57
CA ALA A 297 15.99 -4.75 -17.18
C ALA A 297 14.58 -5.30 -17.50
N GLY A 298 14.46 -5.87 -18.71
CA GLY A 298 13.98 -7.24 -19.01
C GLY A 298 12.69 -7.84 -18.41
N SER A 299 11.95 -7.15 -17.53
CA SER A 299 10.81 -7.71 -16.80
C SER A 299 9.73 -6.67 -16.43
N SER A 300 10.01 -5.37 -16.49
CA SER A 300 9.10 -4.32 -15.99
C SER A 300 8.06 -3.80 -17.00
N ARG A 301 8.14 -4.22 -18.27
CA ARG A 301 7.27 -3.69 -19.35
C ARG A 301 5.84 -4.24 -19.32
N GLU A 302 5.63 -5.36 -18.62
CA GLU A 302 4.31 -6.02 -18.47
C GLU A 302 3.66 -5.75 -17.11
N ALA A 303 4.39 -5.14 -16.17
CA ALA A 303 3.92 -4.89 -14.83
C ALA A 303 2.79 -3.86 -14.85
N LEU A 304 1.63 -4.26 -14.30
CA LEU A 304 0.49 -3.38 -14.12
C LEU A 304 0.76 -2.49 -12.90
N LEU A 305 1.14 -1.24 -13.13
CA LEU A 305 1.42 -0.26 -12.09
C LEU A 305 0.12 0.22 -11.45
N THR A 306 0.13 0.42 -10.13
CA THR A 306 -0.91 1.17 -9.43
C THR A 306 -0.76 2.67 -9.69
N ASN A 307 -1.70 3.48 -9.17
CA ASN A 307 -1.59 4.94 -9.24
C ASN A 307 -0.30 5.44 -8.59
N GLU A 308 0.09 4.85 -7.46
CA GLU A 308 1.35 5.16 -6.76
C GLU A 308 2.57 4.73 -7.55
N GLY A 309 2.61 3.47 -8.04
CA GLY A 309 3.72 3.00 -8.87
C GLY A 309 3.88 3.81 -10.16
N MET A 310 2.78 4.30 -10.74
CA MET A 310 2.83 5.26 -11.84
C MET A 310 3.40 6.61 -11.40
N ALA A 311 2.96 7.16 -10.26
CA ALA A 311 3.44 8.44 -9.77
C ALA A 311 4.93 8.42 -9.42
N GLU A 312 5.41 7.37 -8.73
CA GLU A 312 6.82 7.13 -8.45
C GLU A 312 7.63 7.00 -9.75
N HIS A 313 7.16 6.18 -10.70
CA HIS A 313 7.82 6.01 -11.99
C HIS A 313 8.00 7.33 -12.75
N LEU A 314 6.93 8.16 -12.80
CA LEU A 314 6.98 9.48 -13.42
C LEU A 314 7.87 10.45 -12.65
N TRP A 315 7.83 10.39 -11.32
CA TRP A 315 8.64 11.24 -10.44
C TRP A 315 10.14 10.93 -10.58
N ASP A 316 10.51 9.66 -10.64
CA ASP A 316 11.90 9.24 -10.84
C ASP A 316 12.42 9.73 -12.18
N MET A 317 11.65 9.63 -13.26
CA MET A 317 12.03 10.20 -14.55
C MET A 317 12.24 11.72 -14.51
N PHE A 318 11.48 12.42 -13.67
CA PHE A 318 11.61 13.87 -13.50
C PHE A 318 12.81 14.24 -12.62
N PHE A 319 12.97 13.58 -11.48
CA PHE A 319 13.86 14.02 -10.42
C PHE A 319 15.25 13.37 -10.49
N GLU A 320 15.41 12.17 -11.04
CA GLU A 320 16.69 11.49 -11.17
C GLU A 320 17.71 12.29 -12.01
N PRO A 321 17.36 12.86 -13.19
CA PRO A 321 18.29 13.72 -13.94
C PRO A 321 18.70 14.99 -13.17
N ILE A 322 17.83 15.48 -12.28
CA ILE A 322 18.11 16.67 -11.46
C ILE A 322 19.08 16.31 -10.33
N LYS A 323 18.89 15.17 -9.66
CA LYS A 323 19.83 14.64 -8.66
C LYS A 323 21.24 14.46 -9.24
N GLN A 324 21.34 13.95 -10.47
CA GLN A 324 22.62 13.72 -11.14
C GLN A 324 23.34 15.02 -11.49
N ARG A 325 22.62 16.11 -11.79
CA ARG A 325 23.18 17.44 -12.08
C ARG A 325 23.56 18.23 -10.83
N ALA A 326 22.99 17.89 -9.68
CA ALA A 326 23.24 18.55 -8.39
C ALA A 326 24.40 17.91 -7.60
N ARG A 327 24.99 16.81 -8.09
CA ARG A 327 26.23 16.20 -7.58
C ARG A 327 27.44 16.84 -8.23
#